data_AF-W1DLY2-F1
#
_entry.id   AF-W1DLY2-F1
#
_cell.length_a   1.000
_cell.length_b   1.000
_cell.length_c   1.000
_cell.angle_alpha   90.00
_cell.angle_beta   90.00
_cell.angle_gamma   90.00
#
_symmetry.space_group_name_H-M   'P 1'
#
loop_
_entity.id
_entity.type
_entity.pdbx_description
1 polymer ?
#
loop_
_entity_poly.entity_id
_entity_poly.type
_entity_poly.pdbx_seq_one_letter_code
_entity_poly.pdbx_strand_id
1 'polypeptide(L)'
;MSHNKPSRLRFAINLGNAVLAHLGETGKPAGITVELSHRLATRWGVSAEFVPYPAAGKVVADAGGEHWDIAFLAIDPAREATLRFTSPYITIQGTALVSVDSPCQSVADMDRPATTINVGQKRRIRSMANPPSAARQPASPSLFAGGNRRLPRR
;
A
#
# COMPACT_ATOMS: atom_id res chain seq x y z
N MET A 1 32.20 12.39 -8.96
CA MET A 1 31.40 12.71 -7.74
C MET A 1 30.97 11.40 -7.10
N SER A 2 31.61 11.03 -5.98
CA SER A 2 31.29 9.81 -5.24
C SER A 2 29.88 9.93 -4.66
N HIS A 3 28.93 9.16 -5.19
CA HIS A 3 27.61 9.06 -4.59
C HIS A 3 27.75 8.21 -3.32
N ASN A 4 27.51 8.83 -2.16
CA ASN A 4 27.53 8.13 -0.87
C ASN A 4 26.39 7.10 -0.85
N LYS A 5 26.71 5.86 -1.22
CA LYS A 5 25.77 4.75 -1.23
C LYS A 5 25.44 4.39 0.22
N PRO A 6 24.16 4.42 0.64
CA PRO A 6 23.81 4.06 2.00
C PRO A 6 24.13 2.59 2.26
N SER A 7 24.53 2.23 3.49
CA SER A 7 24.77 0.82 3.86
C SER A 7 23.47 0.01 3.99
N ARG A 8 22.33 0.70 4.15
CA ARG A 8 21.01 0.10 4.35
C ARG A 8 19.87 0.94 3.77
N LEU A 9 18.72 0.30 3.57
CA LEU A 9 17.44 0.92 3.25
C LEU A 9 16.39 0.49 4.24
N ARG A 10 15.63 1.46 4.73
CA ARG A 10 14.52 1.28 5.65
C ARG A 10 13.21 1.20 4.88
N PHE A 11 12.48 0.11 5.05
CA PHE A 11 11.22 -0.14 4.38
C PHE A 11 10.08 -0.05 5.39
N ALA A 12 9.15 0.86 5.15
CA ALA A 12 7.90 0.94 5.89
C ALA A 12 6.98 -0.23 5.49
N ILE A 13 6.69 -1.11 6.45
CA ILE A 13 5.87 -2.30 6.25
C ILE A 13 4.47 -2.08 6.83
N ASN A 14 3.48 -1.93 5.97
CA ASN A 14 2.09 -1.72 6.38
C ASN A 14 1.41 -3.04 6.76
N LEU A 15 1.48 -3.41 8.04
CA LEU A 15 0.79 -4.57 8.62
C LEU A 15 -0.74 -4.43 8.59
N GLY A 16 -1.25 -3.21 8.37
CA GLY A 16 -2.67 -2.98 8.17
C GLY A 16 -3.21 -3.56 6.86
N ASN A 17 -2.35 -3.97 5.92
CA ASN A 17 -2.76 -4.67 4.71
C ASN A 17 -2.26 -6.13 4.73
N ALA A 18 -3.09 -7.02 5.28
CA ALA A 18 -2.76 -8.45 5.46
C ALA A 18 -2.46 -9.20 4.15
N VAL A 19 -2.96 -8.71 3.00
CA VAL A 19 -2.61 -9.27 1.69
C VAL A 19 -1.12 -9.05 1.37
N LEU A 20 -0.56 -7.93 1.85
CA LEU A 20 0.79 -7.51 1.51
C LEU A 20 1.82 -7.86 2.58
N ALA A 21 1.45 -7.79 3.86
CA ALA A 21 2.35 -8.06 4.97
C ALA A 21 1.60 -8.55 6.22
N HIS A 22 2.27 -9.39 7.00
CA HIS A 22 1.85 -9.86 8.31
C HIS A 22 3.07 -10.08 9.20
N LEU A 23 2.86 -10.39 10.49
CA LEU A 23 3.91 -10.90 11.35
C LEU A 23 3.92 -12.43 11.28
N GLY A 24 5.07 -13.02 10.98
CA GLY A 24 5.26 -14.47 11.03
C GLY A 24 5.32 -14.99 12.48
N GLU A 25 5.49 -16.30 12.64
CA GLU A 25 5.52 -16.98 13.95
C GLU A 25 6.58 -16.41 14.90
N THR A 26 7.72 -15.97 14.37
CA THR A 26 8.80 -15.36 15.15
C THR A 26 8.57 -13.88 15.47
N GLY A 27 7.39 -13.33 15.19
CA GLY A 27 7.07 -11.91 15.35
C GLY A 27 7.77 -10.98 14.35
N LYS A 28 8.43 -11.52 13.31
CA LYS A 28 9.10 -10.73 12.28
C LYS A 28 8.15 -10.46 11.11
N PRO A 29 8.22 -9.30 10.45
CA PRO A 29 7.44 -9.04 9.24
C PRO A 29 7.73 -10.09 8.15
N ALA A 30 6.66 -10.55 7.50
CA ALA A 30 6.68 -11.46 6.37
C ALA A 30 5.62 -11.04 5.34
N GLY A 31 5.68 -11.62 4.14
CA GLY A 31 4.73 -11.36 3.04
C GLY A 31 5.34 -10.67 1.83
N ILE A 32 4.48 -10.29 0.88
CA ILE A 32 4.85 -9.79 -0.44
C ILE A 32 5.79 -8.58 -0.34
N THR A 33 5.43 -7.56 0.45
CA THR A 33 6.22 -6.33 0.50
C THR A 33 7.56 -6.51 1.22
N VAL A 34 7.65 -7.48 2.13
CA VAL A 34 8.91 -7.84 2.81
C VAL A 34 9.87 -8.52 1.83
N GLU A 35 9.37 -9.48 1.04
CA GLU A 35 10.14 -10.15 0.00
C GLU A 35 10.61 -9.16 -1.09
N LEU A 36 9.74 -8.25 -1.52
CA LEU A 36 10.11 -7.18 -2.45
C LEU A 36 11.20 -6.27 -1.88
N SER A 37 11.13 -5.95 -0.58
CA SER A 37 12.13 -5.13 0.10
C SER A 37 13.50 -5.80 0.12
N HIS A 38 13.55 -7.11 0.42
CA HIS A 38 14.79 -7.88 0.34
C HIS A 38 15.38 -7.84 -1.07
N ARG A 39 14.58 -8.12 -2.11
CA ARG A 39 15.05 -8.10 -3.50
C ARG A 39 15.55 -6.72 -3.93
N LEU A 40 14.87 -5.65 -3.51
CA LEU A 40 15.30 -4.27 -3.77
C LEU A 40 16.63 -3.96 -3.09
N ALA A 41 16.78 -4.31 -1.81
CA ALA A 41 18.01 -4.09 -1.07
C ALA A 41 19.19 -4.90 -1.64
N THR A 42 18.97 -6.17 -1.98
CA THR A 42 19.97 -7.02 -2.65
C THR A 42 20.39 -6.44 -4.00
N ARG A 43 19.44 -6.02 -4.84
CA ARG A 43 19.74 -5.40 -6.14
C ARG A 43 20.52 -4.10 -5.97
N TRP A 44 20.25 -3.35 -4.90
CA TRP A 44 21.01 -2.14 -4.58
C TRP A 44 22.32 -2.46 -3.86
N GLY A 45 22.58 -3.70 -3.41
CA GLY A 45 23.76 -4.11 -2.66
C GLY A 45 23.88 -3.44 -1.30
N VAL A 46 22.77 -3.39 -0.55
CA VAL A 46 22.63 -2.81 0.80
C VAL A 46 21.78 -3.74 1.66
N SER A 47 21.74 -3.55 2.99
CA SER A 47 20.83 -4.31 3.85
C SER A 47 19.40 -3.74 3.86
N ALA A 48 18.40 -4.61 4.05
CA ALA A 48 17.02 -4.21 4.28
C ALA A 48 16.74 -4.11 5.78
N GLU A 49 16.18 -2.99 6.21
CA GLU A 49 15.67 -2.77 7.57
C GLU A 49 14.16 -2.57 7.50
N PHE A 50 13.40 -3.24 8.36
CA PHE A 50 11.94 -3.17 8.36
C PHE A 50 11.42 -2.29 9.47
N VAL A 51 10.57 -1.33 9.11
CA VAL A 51 9.87 -0.43 10.03
C VAL A 51 8.38 -0.78 9.98
N PRO A 52 7.85 -1.58 10.92
CA PRO A 52 6.46 -2.02 10.88
C PRO A 52 5.50 -0.89 11.27
N TYR A 53 4.41 -0.76 10.51
CA TYR A 53 3.35 0.20 10.77
C TYR A 53 1.99 -0.50 10.84
N PRO A 54 1.10 -0.08 11.76
CA PRO A 54 -0.22 -0.71 11.91
C PRO A 54 -1.19 -0.34 10.78
N ALA A 55 -0.93 0.74 10.05
CA ALA A 55 -1.79 1.20 8.96
C ALA A 55 -1.06 2.17 8.01
N ALA A 56 -1.52 2.23 6.76
CA ALA A 56 -1.01 3.15 5.73
C ALA A 56 -1.03 4.63 6.16
N GLY A 57 -2.05 5.06 6.91
CA GLY A 57 -2.12 6.46 7.37
C GLY A 57 -0.96 6.86 8.28
N LYS A 58 -0.41 5.92 9.07
CA LYS A 58 0.77 6.16 9.91
C LYS A 58 2.06 6.22 9.10
N VAL A 59 2.18 5.38 8.07
CA VAL A 59 3.29 5.47 7.10
C VAL A 59 3.34 6.86 6.47
N VAL A 60 2.18 7.37 6.01
CA VAL A 60 2.09 8.69 5.38
C VAL A 60 2.34 9.83 6.36
N ALA A 61 1.86 9.71 7.60
CA ALA A 61 2.09 10.73 8.62
C ALA A 61 3.59 10.95 8.91
N ASP A 62 4.38 9.88 8.84
CA ASP A 62 5.84 9.94 9.04
C ASP A 62 6.62 10.27 7.75
N ALA A 63 5.93 10.45 6.62
CA ALA A 63 6.56 10.79 5.35
C ALA A 63 7.21 12.17 5.40
N GLY A 64 8.40 12.29 4.80
CA GLY A 64 9.20 13.53 4.81
C GLY A 64 10.11 13.65 6.04
N GLY A 65 9.92 12.82 7.06
CA GLY A 65 10.93 12.59 8.10
C GLY A 65 12.00 11.60 7.66
N GLU A 66 12.93 11.28 8.57
CA GLU A 66 13.99 10.30 8.34
C GLU A 66 13.64 8.91 8.89
N HIS A 67 12.37 8.54 9.00
CA HIS A 67 11.96 7.26 9.62
C HIS A 67 12.13 6.06 8.68
N TRP A 68 11.89 6.24 7.39
CA TRP A 68 11.97 5.18 6.39
C TRP A 68 12.36 5.76 5.03
N ASP A 69 12.94 4.92 4.17
CA ASP A 69 13.43 5.30 2.84
C ASP A 69 12.48 4.83 1.74
N ILE A 70 11.74 3.73 1.93
CA ILE A 70 10.83 3.17 0.93
C ILE A 70 9.52 2.72 1.61
N ALA A 71 8.37 2.92 0.95
CA ALA A 71 7.07 2.45 1.42
C ALA A 71 6.25 1.77 0.30
N PHE A 72 5.29 0.93 0.69
CA PHE A 72 4.38 0.23 -0.22
C PHE A 72 2.95 0.70 0.03
N LEU A 73 2.45 1.58 -0.84
CA LEU A 73 1.18 2.28 -0.66
C LEU A 73 0.36 2.27 -1.95
N ALA A 74 -0.97 2.25 -1.83
CA ALA A 74 -1.83 2.56 -2.95
C ALA A 74 -1.53 3.98 -3.47
N ILE A 75 -1.58 4.16 -4.79
CA ILE A 75 -1.49 5.50 -5.40
C ILE A 75 -2.65 6.35 -4.88
N ASP A 76 -2.32 7.55 -4.41
CA ASP A 76 -3.28 8.55 -3.95
C ASP A 76 -2.77 9.91 -4.42
N PRO A 77 -3.40 10.54 -5.43
CA PRO A 77 -2.98 11.84 -5.95
C PRO A 77 -2.87 12.92 -4.87
N ALA A 78 -3.70 12.84 -3.81
CA ALA A 78 -3.64 13.79 -2.71
C ALA A 78 -2.33 13.71 -1.90
N ARG A 79 -1.52 12.66 -2.10
CA ARG A 79 -0.25 12.44 -1.40
C ARG A 79 0.98 12.73 -2.27
N GLU A 80 0.82 13.14 -3.52
CA GLU A 80 1.94 13.42 -4.43
C GLU A 80 2.77 14.65 -4.03
N ALA A 81 2.21 15.54 -3.19
CA ALA A 81 2.95 16.65 -2.62
C ALA A 81 4.11 16.16 -1.73
N THR A 82 3.87 15.11 -0.94
CA THR A 82 4.82 14.52 0.02
C THR A 82 5.47 13.23 -0.48
N LEU A 83 4.87 12.55 -1.45
CA LEU A 83 5.30 11.27 -2.00
C LEU A 83 5.57 11.33 -3.52
N ARG A 84 6.22 10.31 -4.06
CA ARG A 84 6.71 10.15 -5.43
C ARG A 84 6.59 8.68 -5.83
N PHE A 85 5.45 8.34 -6.43
CA PHE A 85 5.15 6.95 -6.74
C PHE A 85 5.94 6.45 -7.96
N THR A 86 6.31 5.18 -7.91
CA THR A 86 6.75 4.41 -9.08
C THR A 86 5.53 3.96 -9.90
N SER A 87 5.77 3.28 -11.02
CA SER A 87 4.72 2.46 -11.65
C SER A 87 4.19 1.41 -10.66
N PRO A 88 2.90 1.06 -10.71
CA PRO A 88 2.35 0.04 -9.83
C PRO A 88 3.04 -1.31 -10.01
N TYR A 89 3.17 -2.06 -8.91
CA TYR A 89 3.78 -3.40 -8.91
C TYR A 89 2.75 -4.52 -8.70
N ILE A 90 1.55 -4.20 -8.22
CA ILE A 90 0.45 -5.13 -8.04
C ILE A 90 -0.89 -4.38 -8.17
N THR A 91 -1.94 -5.10 -8.53
CA THR A 91 -3.33 -4.64 -8.46
C THR A 91 -4.07 -5.53 -7.48
N ILE A 92 -4.75 -4.94 -6.49
CA ILE A 92 -5.57 -5.68 -5.53
C ILE A 92 -7.03 -5.34 -5.78
N GLN A 93 -7.81 -6.34 -6.20
CA GLN A 93 -9.26 -6.20 -6.35
C GLN A 93 -9.96 -6.41 -5.00
N GLY A 94 -10.77 -5.43 -4.62
CA GLY A 94 -11.73 -5.58 -3.52
C GLY A 94 -13.01 -6.23 -4.05
N THR A 95 -13.52 -7.22 -3.32
CA THR A 95 -14.84 -7.83 -3.55
C THR A 95 -15.64 -7.84 -2.26
N ALA A 96 -16.94 -8.08 -2.36
CA ALA A 96 -17.82 -8.29 -1.21
C ALA A 96 -18.11 -9.78 -1.05
N LEU A 97 -18.16 -10.25 0.20
CA LEU A 97 -18.73 -11.55 0.51
C LEU A 97 -20.23 -11.36 0.72
N VAL A 98 -21.04 -12.18 0.05
CA VAL A 98 -22.50 -12.17 0.12
C VAL A 98 -23.02 -13.56 0.51
N SER A 99 -24.26 -13.64 1.01
CA SER A 99 -24.93 -14.93 1.19
C SER A 99 -25.16 -15.60 -0.17
N VAL A 100 -25.26 -16.92 -0.20
CA VAL A 100 -25.49 -17.69 -1.44
C VAL A 100 -26.76 -17.22 -2.18
N ASP A 101 -27.82 -16.91 -1.45
CA ASP A 101 -29.10 -16.44 -2.02
C ASP A 101 -29.18 -14.91 -2.13
N SER A 102 -28.04 -14.20 -2.08
CA SER A 102 -28.06 -12.74 -2.13
C SER A 102 -28.48 -12.22 -3.51
N PRO A 103 -29.39 -11.22 -3.56
CA PRO A 103 -29.71 -10.54 -4.81
C PRO A 103 -28.55 -9.63 -5.30
N CYS A 104 -27.51 -9.41 -4.49
CA CYS A 104 -26.35 -8.61 -4.88
C CYS A 104 -25.38 -9.44 -5.73
N GLN A 105 -25.42 -9.24 -7.05
CA GLN A 105 -24.51 -9.92 -8.00
C GLN A 105 -23.45 -8.96 -8.56
N SER A 106 -23.60 -7.66 -8.33
CA SER A 106 -22.66 -6.62 -8.74
C SER A 106 -22.52 -5.54 -7.66
N VAL A 107 -21.48 -4.72 -7.76
CA VAL A 107 -21.33 -3.57 -6.86
C VAL A 107 -22.46 -2.55 -7.05
N ALA A 108 -23.06 -2.46 -8.25
CA ALA A 108 -24.20 -1.59 -8.50
C ALA A 108 -25.44 -2.05 -7.72
N ASP A 109 -25.59 -3.35 -7.48
CA ASP A 109 -26.68 -3.87 -6.64
C ASP A 109 -26.53 -3.51 -5.16
N MET A 110 -25.29 -3.23 -4.73
CA MET A 110 -24.97 -2.86 -3.35
C MET A 110 -25.27 -1.39 -3.05
N ASP A 111 -25.28 -0.52 -4.06
CA ASP A 111 -25.56 0.92 -3.91
C ASP A 111 -27.07 1.21 -3.91
N ARG A 112 -27.77 0.63 -2.94
CA ARG A 112 -29.22 0.76 -2.77
C ARG A 112 -29.56 1.02 -1.30
N PRO A 113 -30.59 1.85 -1.00
CA PRO A 113 -30.96 2.17 0.39
C PRO A 113 -31.28 0.95 1.26
N ALA A 114 -31.79 -0.13 0.66
CA ALA A 114 -32.13 -1.37 1.36
C ALA A 114 -30.94 -2.29 1.65
N THR A 115 -29.74 -1.98 1.13
CA THR A 115 -28.56 -2.83 1.27
C THR A 115 -27.67 -2.33 2.41
N THR A 116 -27.45 -3.17 3.42
CA THR A 116 -26.49 -2.88 4.51
C THR A 116 -25.12 -3.46 4.17
N ILE A 117 -24.10 -2.62 4.11
CA ILE A 117 -22.71 -3.04 3.88
C ILE A 117 -21.94 -3.01 5.20
N ASN A 118 -21.52 -4.19 5.67
CA ASN A 118 -20.69 -4.29 6.87
C ASN A 118 -19.23 -4.06 6.53
N VAL A 119 -18.56 -3.24 7.36
CA VAL A 119 -17.13 -2.94 7.21
C VAL A 119 -16.42 -3.15 8.54
N GLY A 120 -15.15 -3.55 8.51
CA GLY A 120 -14.34 -3.59 9.72
C GLY A 120 -14.26 -2.19 10.34
N GLN A 121 -14.46 -2.07 11.65
CA GLN A 121 -14.61 -0.82 12.41
C GLN A 121 -13.49 0.23 12.18
N LYS A 122 -12.31 -0.18 11.69
CA LYS A 122 -11.15 0.70 11.38
C LYS A 122 -10.84 0.82 9.88
N ARG A 123 -11.76 0.38 9.00
CA ARG A 123 -11.59 0.45 7.54
C ARG A 123 -12.41 1.61 7.00
N ARG A 124 -11.74 2.58 6.38
CA ARG A 124 -12.38 3.72 5.73
C ARG A 124 -12.76 3.30 4.31
N ILE A 125 -14.03 2.93 4.09
CA ILE A 125 -14.59 2.84 2.74
C ILE A 125 -15.24 4.19 2.47
N ARG A 126 -14.74 4.96 1.49
CA ARG A 126 -15.48 6.15 1.03
C ARG A 126 -16.77 5.66 0.39
N SER A 127 -17.89 6.29 0.71
CA SER A 127 -19.12 6.19 -0.06
C SER A 127 -18.77 6.45 -1.53
N MET A 128 -18.93 5.43 -2.38
CA MET A 128 -18.85 5.57 -3.82
C MET A 128 -20.23 6.03 -4.30
N ALA A 129 -20.60 7.28 -4.01
CA ALA A 129 -21.68 7.90 -4.77
C ALA A 129 -21.22 7.93 -6.24
N ASN A 130 -21.93 7.22 -7.11
CA ASN A 130 -21.56 6.90 -8.48
C ASN A 130 -21.44 8.19 -9.34
N PRO A 131 -20.24 8.67 -9.73
CA PRO A 131 -20.16 9.64 -10.82
C PRO A 131 -20.42 8.91 -12.16
N PRO A 132 -21.06 9.56 -13.14
CA PRO A 132 -21.32 8.93 -14.43
C PRO A 132 -20.00 8.57 -15.12
N SER A 133 -19.85 7.29 -15.46
CA SER A 133 -18.83 6.71 -16.34
C SER A 133 -17.40 7.26 -16.18
N ALA A 134 -16.80 7.08 -15.01
CA ALA A 134 -15.34 7.07 -14.88
C ALA A 134 -14.90 5.63 -14.57
N ALA A 135 -14.06 5.06 -15.44
CA ALA A 135 -13.54 3.71 -15.29
C ALA A 135 -13.00 3.50 -13.87
N ARG A 136 -13.57 2.51 -13.16
CA ARG A 136 -13.11 2.10 -11.83
C ARG A 136 -11.66 1.63 -11.96
N GLN A 137 -10.72 2.41 -11.43
CA GLN A 137 -9.33 1.96 -11.35
C GLN A 137 -9.17 1.04 -10.14
N PRO A 138 -8.61 -0.16 -10.32
CA PRO A 138 -8.22 -0.99 -9.19
C PRO A 138 -7.20 -0.25 -8.31
N ALA A 139 -7.29 -0.43 -7.00
CA ALA A 139 -6.26 0.04 -6.10
C ALA A 139 -4.96 -0.68 -6.44
N SER A 140 -4.01 0.09 -6.97
CA SER A 140 -2.75 -0.43 -7.46
C SER A 140 -1.63 0.08 -6.56
N PRO A 141 -1.14 -0.74 -5.62
CA PRO A 141 0.03 -0.39 -4.84
C PRO A 141 1.23 -0.07 -5.72
N SER A 142 1.90 1.01 -5.37
CA SER A 142 3.16 1.44 -5.95
C SER A 142 4.23 1.50 -4.87
N LEU A 143 5.47 1.29 -5.30
CA LEU A 143 6.62 1.54 -4.45
C LEU A 143 6.83 3.06 -4.36
N PHE A 144 7.06 3.56 -3.16
CA PHE A 144 7.46 4.95 -2.90
C PHE A 144 8.88 4.99 -2.34
N ALA A 145 9.68 5.98 -2.72
CA ALA A 145 10.98 6.27 -2.10
C ALA A 145 10.97 7.67 -1.44
N GLY A 146 11.15 7.72 -0.12
CA GLY A 146 11.29 8.91 0.72
C GLY A 146 12.46 9.80 0.31
N GLY A 147 12.32 11.10 0.56
CA GLY A 147 13.16 12.19 0.06
C GLY A 147 14.69 12.04 0.26
N ASN A 148 15.41 12.74 -0.63
CA ASN A 148 16.86 12.90 -0.82
C ASN A 148 17.69 11.76 -1.44
N ARG A 149 17.17 10.54 -1.64
CA ARG A 149 17.91 9.51 -2.40
C ARG A 149 17.22 9.21 -3.73
N ARG A 150 17.69 9.87 -4.80
CA ARG A 150 17.24 9.57 -6.17
C ARG A 150 17.51 8.09 -6.47
N LEU A 151 16.45 7.34 -6.76
CA LEU A 151 16.57 6.07 -7.46
C LEU A 151 17.16 6.35 -8.85
N PRO A 152 18.27 5.72 -9.25
CA PRO A 152 18.78 5.90 -10.60
C PRO A 152 17.73 5.41 -11.61
N ARG A 153 17.33 6.29 -12.51
CA ARG A 153 16.54 5.93 -13.69
C ARG A 153 17.44 5.11 -14.60
N ARG A 154 16.98 3.91 -14.99
CA ARG A 154 17.50 3.23 -16.18
C ARG A 154 17.02 3.95 -17.42
#